data_AF-A0A957LBA2-F1
#
_entry.id   AF-A0A957LBA2-F1
#
_cell.length_a   1.000
_cell.length_b   1.000
_cell.length_c   1.000
_cell.angle_alpha   90.00
_cell.angle_beta   90.00
_cell.angle_gamma   90.00
#
_symmetry.space_group_name_H-M   'P 1'
#
loop_
_entity.id
_entity.type
_entity.pdbx_description
1 polymer ?
#
loop_
_entity_poly.entity_id
_entity_poly.type
_entity_poly.pdbx_seq_one_letter_code
_entity_poly.pdbx_strand_id
1 'polypeptide(L)'
;MTTTTQQNPPLLRLLKYGRTYRVRMIWAVICSIMNKIFDLAPPVLIGTAVDIVVNQEQSILATYGFPEVRTQLFILAGATLVIWSLESMFEYFLKILWRNLAQSIQHDLRLDAYGHIQNLDMAYFEDQSTGGLMSVLNDDINQLERFLDIGANDLIQFLTTVITVGGMFVYLTPSVAWMAILPMPFVFLGSWWFQKRIAPRYIAMREQVSVLNGYLSNNISGIATIKSYTAEGYESERIKDESNVYREKNESAIALSAAFVPVIRMIIAVGFSAIMIGAGLLATEGALNVGAYSVLVFMSQRLLWPLTRLGETLDQYQRAMASTNRVIDLLQIPPQITDGPQKLPTQQVKGEVVFDHVAFNYGNGQRVLHDLSFQAAAGETIAFVGATGSGKSTVVKLL
;
A
#
# COMPACT_ATOMS: atom_id res chain seq x y z
N MET A 1 18.51 -15.15 22.05
CA MET A 1 19.34 -14.91 20.86
C MET A 1 18.50 -15.25 19.65
N THR A 2 17.89 -14.25 19.03
CA THR A 2 16.98 -14.39 17.90
C THR A 2 17.79 -14.59 16.63
N THR A 3 17.75 -15.79 16.07
CA THR A 3 18.16 -16.05 14.69
C THR A 3 17.27 -15.20 13.79
N THR A 4 17.82 -14.09 13.28
CA THR A 4 17.33 -13.39 12.10
C THR A 4 17.44 -14.34 10.92
N THR A 5 16.49 -15.26 10.77
CA THR A 5 16.22 -15.85 9.47
C THR A 5 16.03 -14.68 8.51
N GLN A 6 16.83 -14.62 7.44
CA GLN A 6 16.66 -13.66 6.37
C GLN A 6 15.24 -13.84 5.81
N GLN A 7 14.28 -13.12 6.39
CA GLN A 7 12.92 -13.12 5.92
C GLN A 7 12.94 -12.53 4.52
N ASN A 8 12.45 -13.30 3.56
CA ASN A 8 12.24 -12.84 2.20
C ASN A 8 11.61 -11.44 2.21
N PRO A 9 11.98 -10.56 1.27
CA PRO A 9 11.40 -9.23 1.21
C PRO A 9 9.87 -9.31 1.19
N PRO A 10 9.15 -8.37 1.80
CA PRO A 10 7.70 -8.50 2.04
C PRO A 10 6.92 -8.71 0.73
N LEU A 11 7.35 -8.06 -0.35
CA LEU A 11 6.78 -8.23 -1.69
C LEU A 11 6.93 -9.67 -2.20
N LEU A 12 8.08 -10.32 -1.95
CA LEU A 12 8.28 -11.71 -2.36
C LEU A 12 7.41 -12.67 -1.53
N ARG A 13 7.19 -12.37 -0.24
CA ARG A 13 6.24 -13.10 0.60
C ARG A 13 4.81 -12.97 0.05
N LEU A 14 4.39 -11.77 -0.34
CA LEU A 14 3.09 -11.53 -0.97
C LEU A 14 2.95 -12.28 -2.31
N LEU A 15 3.96 -12.21 -3.18
CA LEU A 15 3.97 -12.93 -4.46
C LEU A 15 3.92 -14.44 -4.26
N LYS A 16 4.58 -14.97 -3.22
CA LYS A 16 4.55 -16.40 -2.90
C LYS A 16 3.16 -16.84 -2.43
N TYR A 17 2.49 -16.03 -1.60
CA TYR A 17 1.11 -16.27 -1.19
C TYR A 17 0.15 -16.20 -2.40
N GLY A 18 0.25 -15.13 -3.20
CA GLY A 18 -0.56 -14.92 -4.40
C GLY A 18 -0.19 -15.79 -5.60
N ARG A 19 0.57 -16.89 -5.43
CA ARG A 19 1.05 -17.74 -6.54
C ARG A 19 -0.09 -18.32 -7.37
N THR A 20 -1.23 -18.61 -6.73
CA THR A 20 -2.47 -19.05 -7.41
C THR A 20 -2.96 -18.02 -8.43
N TYR A 21 -2.74 -16.73 -8.14
CA TYR A 21 -3.16 -15.61 -8.99
C TYR A 21 -2.10 -15.12 -9.97
N ARG A 22 -0.97 -15.84 -10.13
CA ARG A 22 0.16 -15.41 -10.98
C ARG A 22 -0.23 -15.05 -12.41
N VAL A 23 -1.17 -15.80 -13.00
CA VAL A 23 -1.61 -15.57 -14.39
C VAL A 23 -2.37 -14.25 -14.49
N ARG A 24 -3.28 -13.99 -13.54
CA ARG A 24 -4.04 -12.74 -13.48
C ARG A 24 -3.13 -11.54 -13.26
N MET A 25 -2.14 -11.69 -12.38
CA MET A 25 -1.15 -10.66 -12.11
C MET A 25 -0.29 -10.34 -13.35
N ILE A 26 0.18 -11.37 -14.08
CA ILE A 26 0.95 -11.17 -15.32
C ILE A 26 0.10 -10.41 -16.36
N TRP A 27 -1.16 -10.82 -16.56
CA TRP A 27 -2.06 -10.10 -17.47
C TRP A 27 -2.32 -8.66 -17.02
N ALA A 28 -2.50 -8.42 -15.72
CA ALA A 28 -2.69 -7.08 -15.19
C ALA A 28 -1.47 -6.19 -15.49
N VAL A 29 -0.26 -6.70 -15.26
CA VAL A 29 1.00 -6.01 -15.58
C VAL A 29 1.11 -5.73 -17.08
N ILE A 30 0.83 -6.70 -17.93
CA ILE A 30 0.88 -6.52 -19.40
C ILE A 30 -0.12 -5.45 -19.83
N CYS A 31 -1.36 -5.50 -19.36
CA CYS A 31 -2.37 -4.49 -19.67
C CYS A 31 -1.96 -3.10 -19.17
N SER A 32 -1.36 -2.99 -17.98
CA SER A 32 -0.82 -1.73 -17.46
C SER A 32 0.29 -1.14 -18.35
N ILE A 33 1.23 -1.97 -18.80
CA ILE A 33 2.31 -1.55 -19.70
C ILE A 33 1.73 -1.12 -21.05
N MET A 34 0.84 -1.92 -21.65
CA MET A 34 0.21 -1.62 -22.93
C MET A 34 -0.62 -0.33 -22.85
N ASN A 35 -1.48 -0.19 -21.84
CA ASN A 35 -2.23 1.05 -21.62
C ASN A 35 -1.28 2.25 -21.54
N LYS A 36 -0.19 2.16 -20.76
CA LYS A 36 0.77 3.26 -20.65
C LYS A 36 1.44 3.61 -21.97
N ILE A 37 1.79 2.62 -22.80
CA ILE A 37 2.37 2.86 -24.13
C ILE A 37 1.39 3.62 -25.02
N PHE A 38 0.11 3.24 -25.04
CA PHE A 38 -0.90 3.95 -25.83
C PHE A 38 -1.22 5.33 -25.25
N ASP A 39 -1.24 5.52 -23.92
CA ASP A 39 -1.40 6.83 -23.27
C ASP A 39 -0.23 7.80 -23.58
N LEU A 40 0.95 7.27 -23.91
CA LEU A 40 2.11 8.05 -24.34
C LEU A 40 2.12 8.36 -25.85
N ALA A 41 1.23 7.78 -26.65
CA ALA A 41 1.21 8.02 -28.08
C ALA A 41 0.68 9.41 -28.53
N PRO A 42 -0.26 10.11 -27.84
CA PRO A 42 -0.77 11.41 -28.29
C PRO A 42 0.30 12.49 -28.56
N PRO A 43 1.33 12.69 -27.72
CA PRO A 43 2.46 13.57 -28.06
C PRO A 43 3.16 13.22 -29.39
N VAL A 44 3.32 11.94 -29.70
CA VAL A 44 3.91 11.47 -30.98
C VAL A 44 2.98 11.78 -32.15
N LEU A 45 1.68 11.58 -31.97
CA LEU A 45 0.66 11.93 -32.97
C LEU A 45 0.64 13.44 -33.26
N ILE A 46 0.73 14.27 -32.22
CA ILE A 46 0.83 15.73 -32.37
C ILE A 46 2.11 16.11 -33.11
N GLY A 47 3.26 15.55 -32.74
CA GLY A 47 4.52 15.80 -33.45
C GLY A 47 4.46 15.39 -34.93
N THR A 48 3.78 14.28 -35.24
CA THR A 48 3.53 13.83 -36.61
C THR A 48 2.58 14.78 -37.34
N ALA A 49 1.52 15.27 -36.69
CA ALA A 49 0.62 16.28 -37.26
C ALA A 49 1.37 17.57 -37.63
N VAL A 50 2.24 18.03 -36.73
CA VAL A 50 3.08 19.21 -36.95
C VAL A 50 4.04 18.97 -38.12
N ASP A 51 4.68 17.80 -38.18
CA ASP A 51 5.56 17.42 -39.30
C ASP A 51 4.83 17.43 -40.65
N ILE A 52 3.62 16.87 -40.72
CA ILE A 52 2.77 16.87 -41.93
C ILE A 52 2.46 18.29 -42.38
N VAL A 53 2.06 19.17 -41.45
CA VAL A 53 1.64 20.54 -41.79
C VAL A 53 2.82 21.42 -42.19
N VAL A 54 3.98 21.25 -41.53
CA VAL A 54 5.17 22.07 -41.75
C VAL A 54 5.99 21.58 -42.95
N ASN A 55 6.24 20.28 -43.07
CA ASN A 55 7.11 19.71 -44.11
C ASN A 55 6.35 19.17 -45.34
N GLN A 56 5.02 19.07 -45.27
CA GLN A 56 4.14 18.73 -46.40
C GLN A 56 4.58 17.46 -47.16
N GLU A 57 5.00 17.60 -48.43
CA GLU A 57 5.45 16.50 -49.28
C GLU A 57 6.82 15.90 -48.88
N GLN A 58 7.52 16.53 -47.92
CA GLN A 58 8.77 16.02 -47.32
C GLN A 58 8.55 15.46 -45.91
N SER A 59 7.29 15.29 -45.48
CA SER A 59 7.00 14.69 -44.17
C SER A 59 7.49 13.24 -44.09
N ILE A 60 7.63 12.74 -42.86
CA ILE A 60 8.04 11.35 -42.61
C ILE A 60 7.06 10.39 -43.32
N LEU A 61 5.75 10.70 -43.32
CA LEU A 61 4.72 9.90 -43.98
C LEU A 61 4.74 10.00 -45.51
N ALA A 62 5.20 11.13 -46.07
CA ALA A 62 5.42 11.25 -47.51
C ALA A 62 6.52 10.30 -47.98
N THR A 63 7.57 10.13 -47.17
CA THR A 63 8.69 9.20 -47.43
C THR A 63 8.24 7.73 -47.44
N TYR A 64 7.16 7.39 -46.72
CA TYR A 64 6.53 6.06 -46.74
C TYR A 64 5.52 5.86 -47.89
N GLY A 65 5.40 6.80 -48.83
CA GLY A 65 4.61 6.64 -50.06
C GLY A 65 3.23 7.30 -50.07
N PHE A 66 2.92 8.16 -49.10
CA PHE A 66 1.68 8.95 -49.08
C PHE A 66 1.97 10.44 -49.29
N PRO A 67 2.21 10.92 -50.52
CA PRO A 67 2.65 12.30 -50.76
C PRO A 67 1.55 13.34 -50.45
N GLU A 68 0.27 12.96 -50.54
CA GLU A 68 -0.84 13.90 -50.37
C GLU A 68 -1.14 14.18 -48.88
N VAL A 69 -1.01 15.44 -48.48
CA VAL A 69 -1.25 15.93 -47.10
C VAL A 69 -2.63 15.53 -46.58
N ARG A 70 -3.68 15.60 -47.41
CA ARG A 70 -5.04 15.19 -47.00
C ARG A 70 -5.11 13.72 -46.59
N THR A 71 -4.48 12.85 -47.38
CA THR A 71 -4.41 11.41 -47.11
C THR A 71 -3.62 11.13 -45.83
N GLN A 72 -2.49 11.83 -45.60
CA GLN A 72 -1.72 11.73 -44.36
C GLN A 72 -2.56 12.11 -43.13
N LEU A 73 -3.36 13.19 -43.21
CA LEU A 73 -4.24 13.62 -42.12
C LEU A 73 -5.35 12.60 -41.82
N PHE A 74 -5.97 11.99 -42.83
CA PHE A 74 -6.97 10.93 -42.62
C PHE A 74 -6.35 9.67 -42.01
N ILE A 75 -5.14 9.28 -42.43
CA ILE A 75 -4.39 8.17 -41.82
C ILE A 75 -4.10 8.49 -40.35
N LEU A 76 -3.62 9.70 -40.06
CA LEU A 76 -3.33 10.12 -38.68
C LEU A 76 -4.59 10.14 -37.82
N ALA A 77 -5.73 10.60 -38.34
CA ALA A 77 -7.01 10.57 -37.64
C ALA A 77 -7.46 9.12 -37.35
N GLY A 78 -7.32 8.22 -38.32
CA GLY A 78 -7.59 6.78 -38.12
C GLY A 78 -6.67 6.16 -37.06
N ALA A 79 -5.37 6.43 -37.14
CA ALA A 79 -4.39 5.97 -36.14
C ALA A 79 -4.70 6.52 -34.74
N THR A 80 -5.10 7.78 -34.64
CA THR A 80 -5.49 8.41 -33.37
C THR A 80 -6.69 7.70 -32.76
N LEU A 81 -7.72 7.41 -33.55
CA LEU A 81 -8.90 6.68 -33.10
C LEU A 81 -8.56 5.27 -32.63
N VAL A 82 -7.70 4.54 -33.36
CA VAL A 82 -7.23 3.21 -32.97
C VAL A 82 -6.45 3.27 -31.66
N ILE A 83 -5.52 4.21 -31.53
CA ILE A 83 -4.69 4.37 -30.32
C ILE A 83 -5.56 4.67 -29.10
N TRP A 84 -6.51 5.60 -29.20
CA TRP A 84 -7.43 5.91 -28.10
C TRP A 84 -8.34 4.73 -27.76
N SER A 85 -8.83 4.01 -28.76
CA SER A 85 -9.65 2.82 -28.55
C SER A 85 -8.86 1.72 -27.81
N LEU A 86 -7.60 1.50 -28.20
CA LEU A 86 -6.71 0.54 -27.54
C LEU A 86 -6.34 0.99 -26.13
N GLU A 87 -5.98 2.26 -25.96
CA GLU A 87 -5.71 2.88 -24.66
C GLU A 87 -6.86 2.62 -23.68
N SER A 88 -8.09 2.98 -24.07
CA SER A 88 -9.29 2.83 -23.25
C SER A 88 -9.65 1.37 -23.02
N MET A 89 -9.46 0.49 -24.00
CA MET A 89 -9.66 -0.95 -23.85
C MET A 89 -8.70 -1.57 -22.83
N PHE A 90 -7.41 -1.24 -22.91
CA PHE A 90 -6.42 -1.71 -21.93
C PHE A 90 -6.63 -1.08 -20.55
N GLU A 91 -7.12 0.17 -20.48
CA GLU A 91 -7.49 0.81 -19.22
C GLU A 91 -8.65 0.08 -18.53
N TYR A 92 -9.66 -0.33 -19.30
CA TYR A 92 -10.76 -1.13 -18.79
C TYR A 92 -10.28 -2.50 -18.27
N PHE A 93 -9.47 -3.21 -19.05
CA PHE A 93 -8.96 -4.52 -18.66
C PHE A 93 -8.03 -4.46 -17.46
N LEU A 94 -7.10 -3.50 -17.40
CA LEU A 94 -6.20 -3.37 -16.25
C LEU A 94 -7.00 -3.09 -14.97
N LYS A 95 -8.05 -2.24 -15.03
CA LYS A 95 -8.88 -1.92 -13.86
C LYS A 95 -9.61 -3.16 -13.36
N ILE A 96 -10.18 -3.96 -14.26
CA ILE A 96 -10.86 -5.21 -13.90
C ILE A 96 -9.89 -6.22 -13.31
N LEU A 97 -8.70 -6.36 -13.91
CA LEU A 97 -7.72 -7.34 -13.47
C LEU A 97 -7.15 -6.99 -12.09
N TRP A 98 -6.73 -5.75 -11.87
CA TRP A 98 -6.17 -5.30 -10.59
C TRP A 98 -7.20 -5.30 -9.46
N ARG A 99 -8.41 -4.73 -9.69
CA ARG A 99 -9.47 -4.69 -8.67
C ARG A 99 -9.87 -6.07 -8.19
N ASN A 100 -10.17 -6.97 -9.14
CA ASN A 100 -10.57 -8.31 -8.77
C ASN A 100 -9.42 -9.13 -8.18
N LEU A 101 -8.17 -8.91 -8.62
CA LEU A 101 -7.00 -9.52 -7.99
C LEU A 101 -6.87 -9.09 -6.52
N ALA A 102 -6.99 -7.78 -6.25
CA ALA A 102 -6.92 -7.21 -4.92
C ALA A 102 -8.02 -7.78 -4.01
N GLN A 103 -9.26 -7.82 -4.49
CA GLN A 103 -10.40 -8.37 -3.75
C GLN A 103 -10.28 -9.87 -3.47
N SER A 104 -9.83 -10.67 -4.45
CA SER A 104 -9.61 -12.10 -4.25
C SER A 104 -8.52 -12.37 -3.21
N ILE A 105 -7.38 -11.67 -3.29
CA ILE A 105 -6.29 -11.82 -2.31
C ILE A 105 -6.74 -11.35 -0.92
N GLN A 106 -7.49 -10.25 -0.83
CA GLN A 106 -8.05 -9.75 0.42
C GLN A 106 -8.97 -10.77 1.07
N HIS A 107 -9.85 -11.40 0.28
CA HIS A 107 -10.78 -12.42 0.75
C HIS A 107 -10.05 -13.64 1.30
N ASP A 108 -9.13 -14.21 0.51
CA ASP A 108 -8.39 -15.42 0.90
C ASP A 108 -7.52 -15.15 2.13
N LEU A 109 -6.81 -14.02 2.18
CA LEU A 109 -5.99 -13.65 3.35
C LEU A 109 -6.85 -13.54 4.61
N ARG A 110 -8.06 -13.00 4.50
CA ARG A 110 -8.95 -12.85 5.66
C ARG A 110 -9.46 -14.21 6.15
N LEU A 111 -9.85 -15.09 5.23
CA LEU A 111 -10.29 -16.44 5.58
C LEU A 111 -9.15 -17.29 6.16
N ASP A 112 -7.99 -17.26 5.54
CA ASP A 112 -6.80 -17.98 6.01
C ASP A 112 -6.35 -17.46 7.37
N ALA A 113 -6.28 -16.14 7.56
CA ALA A 113 -5.86 -15.55 8.83
C ALA A 113 -6.86 -15.84 9.95
N TYR A 114 -8.16 -15.74 9.67
CA TYR A 114 -9.19 -16.06 10.65
C TYR A 114 -9.20 -17.56 11.01
N GLY A 115 -9.15 -18.43 10.00
CA GLY A 115 -9.07 -19.88 10.20
C GLY A 115 -7.80 -20.29 10.95
N HIS A 116 -6.67 -19.63 10.68
CA HIS A 116 -5.44 -19.87 11.41
C HIS A 116 -5.54 -19.42 12.88
N ILE A 117 -6.08 -18.22 13.15
CA ILE A 117 -6.31 -17.73 14.52
C ILE A 117 -7.14 -18.73 15.33
N GLN A 118 -8.19 -19.31 14.74
CA GLN A 118 -9.02 -20.30 15.45
C GLN A 118 -8.26 -21.56 15.90
N ASN A 119 -7.13 -21.87 15.27
CA ASN A 119 -6.29 -23.02 15.60
C ASN A 119 -5.13 -22.66 16.54
N LEU A 120 -4.98 -21.40 16.95
CA LEU A 120 -3.94 -20.98 17.89
C LEU A 120 -4.35 -21.30 19.34
N ASP A 121 -3.35 -21.54 20.19
CA ASP A 121 -3.58 -21.92 21.58
C ASP A 121 -4.11 -20.75 22.42
N MET A 122 -4.81 -21.05 23.51
CA MET A 122 -5.33 -20.03 24.44
C MET A 122 -4.23 -19.09 24.97
N ALA A 123 -3.00 -19.60 25.15
CA ALA A 123 -1.85 -18.81 25.57
C ALA A 123 -1.57 -17.63 24.61
N TYR A 124 -1.77 -17.82 23.30
CA TYR A 124 -1.61 -16.75 22.33
C TYR A 124 -2.63 -15.61 22.55
N PHE A 125 -3.87 -15.96 22.87
CA PHE A 125 -4.93 -14.99 23.13
C PHE A 125 -4.80 -14.27 24.48
N GLU A 126 -4.07 -14.85 25.43
CA GLU A 126 -3.75 -14.20 26.70
C GLU A 126 -2.66 -13.13 26.54
N ASP A 127 -1.72 -13.36 25.61
CA ASP A 127 -0.63 -12.43 25.32
C ASP A 127 -1.00 -11.35 24.28
N GLN A 128 -2.06 -11.57 23.51
CA GLN A 128 -2.48 -10.68 22.43
C GLN A 128 -3.79 -9.97 22.73
N SER A 129 -3.83 -8.65 22.46
CA SER A 129 -5.08 -7.91 22.55
C SER A 129 -6.03 -8.25 21.40
N THR A 130 -7.32 -8.40 21.69
CA THR A 130 -8.37 -8.57 20.68
C THR A 130 -8.35 -7.43 19.65
N GLY A 131 -8.06 -6.20 20.08
CA GLY A 131 -7.91 -5.04 19.21
C GLY A 131 -6.74 -5.18 18.21
N GLY A 132 -5.60 -5.73 18.66
CA GLY A 132 -4.45 -6.00 17.81
C GLY A 132 -4.80 -7.02 16.71
N LEU A 133 -5.45 -8.13 17.07
CA LEU A 133 -5.89 -9.14 16.10
C LEU A 133 -6.90 -8.56 15.10
N MET A 134 -7.85 -7.75 15.57
CA MET A 134 -8.83 -7.07 14.72
C MET A 134 -8.18 -6.10 13.72
N SER A 135 -7.13 -5.38 14.14
CA SER A 135 -6.38 -4.48 13.24
C SER A 135 -5.64 -5.26 12.15
N VAL A 136 -5.07 -6.43 12.46
CA VAL A 136 -4.45 -7.29 11.45
C VAL A 136 -5.49 -7.83 10.46
N LEU A 137 -6.63 -8.34 10.96
CA LEU A 137 -7.69 -8.92 10.13
C LEU A 137 -8.45 -7.90 9.26
N ASN A 138 -8.46 -6.63 9.65
CA ASN A 138 -9.14 -5.57 8.93
C ASN A 138 -8.16 -4.57 8.31
N ASP A 139 -7.50 -3.76 9.11
CA ASP A 139 -6.73 -2.61 8.63
C ASP A 139 -5.56 -3.02 7.74
N ASP A 140 -4.81 -4.04 8.16
CA ASP A 140 -3.63 -4.51 7.42
C ASP A 140 -3.99 -5.21 6.12
N ILE A 141 -4.99 -6.09 6.15
CA ILE A 141 -5.52 -6.75 4.96
C ILE A 141 -6.10 -5.70 3.98
N ASN A 142 -6.82 -4.69 4.48
CA ASN A 142 -7.34 -3.59 3.67
C ASN A 142 -6.22 -2.71 3.09
N GLN A 143 -5.12 -2.49 3.84
CA GLN A 143 -3.98 -1.70 3.35
C GLN A 143 -3.27 -2.41 2.19
N LEU A 144 -3.14 -3.74 2.28
CA LEU A 144 -2.60 -4.56 1.20
C LEU A 144 -3.51 -4.52 -0.03
N GLU A 145 -4.82 -4.66 0.16
CA GLU A 145 -5.82 -4.56 -0.91
C GLU A 145 -5.71 -3.22 -1.66
N ARG A 146 -5.70 -2.09 -0.94
CA ARG A 146 -5.55 -0.77 -1.55
C ARG A 146 -4.30 -0.64 -2.40
N PHE A 147 -3.18 -1.21 -1.94
CA PHE A 147 -1.94 -1.19 -2.71
C PHE A 147 -2.05 -2.04 -3.98
N LEU A 148 -2.67 -3.21 -3.95
CA LEU A 148 -2.88 -4.01 -5.15
C LEU A 148 -3.90 -3.36 -6.11
N ASP A 149 -4.94 -2.72 -5.60
CA ASP A 149 -5.96 -2.07 -6.43
C ASP A 149 -5.37 -0.88 -7.22
N ILE A 150 -4.64 0.01 -6.53
CA ILE A 150 -4.19 1.29 -7.11
C ILE A 150 -2.66 1.36 -7.19
N GLY A 151 -1.99 1.20 -6.05
CA GLY A 151 -0.56 1.51 -5.91
C GLY A 151 0.37 0.68 -6.81
N ALA A 152 0.03 -0.59 -7.03
CA ALA A 152 0.80 -1.49 -7.88
C ALA A 152 0.76 -1.04 -9.35
N ASN A 153 -0.44 -0.71 -9.86
CA ASN A 153 -0.61 -0.19 -11.21
C ASN A 153 0.12 1.15 -11.38
N ASP A 154 -0.03 2.07 -10.43
CA ASP A 154 0.64 3.38 -10.47
C ASP A 154 2.16 3.26 -10.57
N LEU A 155 2.76 2.33 -9.80
CA LEU A 155 4.19 2.08 -9.83
C LEU A 155 4.66 1.48 -11.16
N ILE A 156 3.89 0.54 -11.73
CA ILE A 156 4.17 -0.05 -13.05
C ILE A 156 4.09 1.01 -14.16
N GLN A 157 3.04 1.83 -14.13
CA GLN A 157 2.85 2.90 -15.10
C GLN A 157 3.93 3.97 -14.99
N PHE A 158 4.34 4.32 -13.76
CA PHE A 158 5.46 5.22 -13.52
C PHE A 158 6.77 4.68 -14.12
N LEU A 159 7.13 3.43 -13.80
CA LEU A 159 8.33 2.78 -14.33
C LEU A 159 8.29 2.68 -15.86
N THR A 160 7.13 2.31 -16.42
CA THR A 160 6.93 2.24 -17.88
C THR A 160 7.11 3.61 -18.52
N THR A 161 6.62 4.68 -17.89
CA THR A 161 6.81 6.06 -18.35
C THR A 161 8.29 6.44 -18.37
N VAL A 162 9.00 6.19 -17.27
CA VAL A 162 10.44 6.52 -17.15
C VAL A 162 11.26 5.75 -18.17
N ILE A 163 11.01 4.45 -18.35
CA ILE A 163 11.75 3.61 -19.30
C ILE A 163 11.43 4.02 -20.75
N THR A 164 10.14 4.18 -21.09
CA THR A 164 9.71 4.46 -22.47
C THR A 164 10.10 5.86 -22.89
N VAL A 165 9.76 6.87 -22.08
CA VAL A 165 10.07 8.27 -22.41
C VAL A 165 11.57 8.54 -22.24
N GLY A 166 12.21 8.02 -21.19
CA GLY A 166 13.66 8.14 -21.01
C GLY A 166 14.43 7.51 -22.18
N GLY A 167 14.05 6.30 -22.61
CA GLY A 167 14.61 5.64 -23.78
C GLY A 167 14.39 6.45 -25.07
N MET A 168 13.19 7.01 -25.26
CA MET A 168 12.89 7.89 -26.40
C MET A 168 13.77 9.13 -26.42
N PHE A 169 14.00 9.79 -25.28
CA PHE A 169 14.86 10.99 -25.21
C PHE A 169 16.30 10.66 -25.55
N VAL A 170 16.84 9.56 -25.01
CA VAL A 170 18.20 9.10 -25.31
C VAL A 170 18.34 8.73 -26.78
N TYR A 171 17.32 8.13 -27.39
CA TYR A 171 17.34 7.74 -28.80
C TYR A 171 17.24 8.95 -29.75
N LEU A 172 16.27 9.85 -29.54
CA LEU A 172 16.01 10.97 -30.44
C LEU A 172 17.05 12.08 -30.34
N THR A 173 17.48 12.43 -29.12
CA THR A 173 18.37 13.57 -28.92
C THR A 173 19.20 13.39 -27.64
N PRO A 174 20.28 12.58 -27.69
CA PRO A 174 21.15 12.35 -26.54
C PRO A 174 21.68 13.64 -25.88
N SER A 175 21.89 14.69 -26.68
CA SER A 175 22.38 16.00 -26.23
C SER A 175 21.41 16.75 -25.33
N VAL A 176 20.10 16.45 -25.38
CA VAL A 176 19.05 17.08 -24.55
C VAL A 176 18.48 16.08 -23.53
N ALA A 177 18.69 14.78 -23.70
CA ALA A 177 18.18 13.73 -22.81
C ALA A 177 18.53 13.97 -21.34
N TRP A 178 19.74 14.42 -21.04
CA TRP A 178 20.16 14.72 -19.66
C TRP A 178 19.35 15.86 -19.04
N MET A 179 18.87 16.84 -19.83
CA MET A 179 18.04 17.95 -19.34
C MET A 179 16.67 17.46 -18.86
N ALA A 180 16.17 16.34 -19.38
CA ALA A 180 14.91 15.72 -18.96
C ALA A 180 15.05 14.86 -17.71
N ILE A 181 16.23 14.26 -17.51
CA ILE A 181 16.54 13.45 -16.33
C ILE A 181 16.92 14.35 -15.15
N LEU A 182 17.59 15.47 -15.41
CA LEU A 182 18.13 16.37 -14.38
C LEU A 182 17.10 16.85 -13.33
N PRO A 183 15.84 17.18 -13.66
CA PRO A 183 14.83 17.55 -12.66
C PRO A 183 14.46 16.40 -11.73
N MET A 184 14.59 15.13 -12.14
CA MET A 184 14.12 13.99 -11.34
C MET A 184 14.87 13.86 -10.00
N PRO A 185 16.22 13.90 -9.94
CA PRO A 185 16.94 13.95 -8.66
C PRO A 185 16.50 15.10 -7.77
N PHE A 186 16.25 16.31 -8.31
CA PHE A 186 15.80 17.45 -7.51
C PHE A 186 14.40 17.25 -6.96
N VAL A 187 13.49 16.68 -7.76
CA VAL A 187 12.15 16.32 -7.28
C VAL A 187 12.26 15.25 -6.20
N PHE A 188 13.06 14.20 -6.39
CA PHE A 188 13.26 13.15 -5.40
C PHE A 188 13.83 13.69 -4.08
N LEU A 189 14.89 14.49 -4.14
CA LEU A 189 15.52 15.10 -2.97
C LEU A 189 14.58 16.09 -2.28
N GLY A 190 13.86 16.90 -3.06
CA GLY A 190 12.83 17.80 -2.55
C GLY A 190 11.73 17.03 -1.83
N SER A 191 11.19 15.98 -2.46
CA SER A 191 10.16 15.15 -1.85
C SER A 191 10.63 14.47 -0.58
N TRP A 192 11.84 13.93 -0.56
CA TRP A 192 12.45 13.33 0.63
C TRP A 192 12.62 14.35 1.76
N TRP A 193 13.12 15.55 1.45
CA TRP A 193 13.27 16.63 2.42
C TRP A 193 11.92 17.06 3.02
N PHE A 194 10.89 17.22 2.17
CA PHE A 194 9.53 17.54 2.61
C PHE A 194 8.95 16.42 3.49
N GLN A 195 9.07 15.15 3.07
CA GLN A 195 8.60 14.01 3.84
C GLN A 195 9.27 13.95 5.22
N LYS A 196 10.58 14.16 5.29
CA LYS A 196 11.33 14.19 6.56
C LYS A 196 10.85 15.32 7.49
N ARG A 197 10.42 16.45 6.94
CA ARG A 197 9.93 17.61 7.71
C ARG A 197 8.45 17.49 8.10
N ILE A 198 7.62 16.84 7.28
CA ILE A 198 6.17 16.73 7.53
C ILE A 198 5.82 15.53 8.42
N ALA A 199 6.56 14.43 8.31
CA ALA A 199 6.36 13.22 9.11
C ALA A 199 6.21 13.49 10.62
N PRO A 200 7.12 14.24 11.30
CA PRO A 200 6.96 14.51 12.74
C PRO A 200 5.72 15.33 13.08
N ARG A 201 5.25 16.21 12.17
CA ARG A 201 4.02 16.99 12.38
C ARG A 201 2.78 16.11 12.26
N TYR A 202 2.77 15.17 11.31
CA TYR A 202 1.70 14.18 11.21
C TYR A 202 1.69 13.19 12.36
N ILE A 203 2.85 12.82 12.91
CA ILE A 203 2.93 12.01 14.14
C ILE A 203 2.31 12.79 15.30
N ALA A 204 2.73 14.03 15.55
CA ALA A 204 2.18 14.85 16.63
C ALA A 204 0.66 15.08 16.48
N MET A 205 0.17 15.31 15.25
CA MET A 205 -1.25 15.41 14.96
C MET A 205 -2.00 14.09 15.27
N ARG A 206 -1.41 12.94 14.91
CA ARG A 206 -1.98 11.62 15.14
C ARG A 206 -1.99 11.24 16.63
N GLU A 207 -0.97 11.64 17.38
CA GLU A 207 -0.94 11.48 18.84
C GLU A 207 -2.05 12.31 19.48
N GLN A 208 -2.21 13.58 19.08
CA GLN A 208 -3.23 14.46 19.63
C GLN A 208 -4.66 13.99 19.31
N VAL A 209 -4.92 13.48 18.10
CA VAL A 209 -6.24 12.91 17.78
C VAL A 209 -6.51 11.63 18.58
N SER A 210 -5.47 10.85 18.91
CA SER A 210 -5.61 9.69 19.80
C SER A 210 -6.00 10.10 21.22
N VAL A 211 -5.41 11.18 21.75
CA VAL A 211 -5.79 11.76 23.05
C VAL A 211 -7.24 12.23 23.04
N LEU A 212 -7.64 12.98 22.01
CA LEU A 212 -9.00 13.46 21.83
C LEU A 212 -10.01 12.30 21.74
N ASN A 213 -9.71 11.27 20.95
CA ASN A 213 -10.54 10.07 20.86
C ASN A 213 -10.64 9.33 22.20
N GLY A 214 -9.55 9.30 22.98
CA GLY A 214 -9.55 8.77 24.34
C GLY A 214 -10.54 9.47 25.25
N TYR A 215 -10.54 10.82 25.25
CA TYR A 215 -11.52 11.61 26.00
C TYR A 215 -12.95 11.38 25.53
N LEU A 216 -13.20 11.39 24.22
CA LEU A 216 -14.53 11.13 23.68
C LEU A 216 -15.03 9.73 24.07
N SER A 217 -14.20 8.70 23.94
CA SER A 217 -14.54 7.32 24.33
C SER A 217 -14.86 7.21 25.82
N ASN A 218 -14.04 7.84 26.68
CA ASN A 218 -14.25 7.85 28.13
C ASN A 218 -15.52 8.62 28.51
N ASN A 219 -15.78 9.76 27.88
CA ASN A 219 -16.93 10.60 28.19
C ASN A 219 -18.24 9.96 27.73
N ILE A 220 -18.24 9.27 26.58
CA ILE A 220 -19.41 8.52 26.10
C ILE A 220 -19.68 7.31 27.00
N SER A 221 -18.64 6.53 27.32
CA SER A 221 -18.78 5.35 28.19
C SER A 221 -19.17 5.72 29.63
N GLY A 222 -18.65 6.86 30.11
CA GLY A 222 -18.88 7.43 31.44
C GLY A 222 -19.98 8.49 31.49
N ILE A 223 -20.90 8.54 30.51
CA ILE A 223 -21.90 9.62 30.41
C ILE A 223 -22.79 9.73 31.65
N ALA A 224 -23.08 8.60 32.30
CA ALA A 224 -23.83 8.56 33.55
C ALA A 224 -23.12 9.38 34.64
N THR A 225 -21.81 9.23 34.80
CA THR A 225 -21.02 10.00 35.77
C THR A 225 -21.05 11.49 35.44
N ILE A 226 -20.84 11.88 34.18
CA ILE A 226 -20.88 13.29 33.77
C ILE A 226 -22.24 13.91 34.11
N LYS A 227 -23.34 13.19 33.82
CA LYS A 227 -24.70 13.64 34.13
C LYS A 227 -24.99 13.69 35.62
N SER A 228 -24.55 12.71 36.40
CA SER A 228 -24.76 12.68 37.86
C SER A 228 -24.06 13.85 38.57
N TYR A 229 -22.92 14.32 38.06
CA TYR A 229 -22.18 15.45 38.63
C TYR A 229 -22.49 16.79 37.96
N THR A 230 -23.42 16.86 37.00
CA THR A 230 -23.73 18.07 36.20
C THR A 230 -22.47 18.70 35.58
N ALA A 231 -21.54 17.86 35.13
CA ALA A 231 -20.20 18.25 34.69
C ALA A 231 -20.09 18.49 33.18
N GLU A 232 -21.22 18.66 32.46
CA GLU A 232 -21.21 18.76 30.99
C GLU A 232 -20.40 19.96 30.47
N GLY A 233 -20.52 21.12 31.13
CA GLY A 233 -19.76 22.31 30.75
C GLY A 233 -18.25 22.12 30.93
N TYR A 234 -17.84 21.44 32.01
CA TYR A 234 -16.43 21.15 32.29
C TYR A 234 -15.83 20.22 31.23
N GLU A 235 -16.51 19.11 30.93
CA GLU A 235 -16.04 18.17 29.92
C GLU A 235 -16.09 18.75 28.51
N SER A 236 -17.07 19.62 28.21
CA SER A 236 -17.12 20.34 26.93
C SER A 236 -15.94 21.29 26.74
N GLU A 237 -15.55 22.04 27.78
CA GLU A 237 -14.40 22.95 27.69
C GLU A 237 -13.09 22.15 27.55
N ARG A 238 -12.96 21.03 28.28
CA ARG A 238 -11.83 20.12 28.14
C ARG A 238 -11.67 19.57 26.72
N ILE A 239 -12.76 19.10 26.11
CA ILE A 239 -12.74 18.63 24.71
C ILE A 239 -12.37 19.76 23.76
N LYS A 240 -12.88 20.97 23.99
CA LYS A 240 -12.56 22.16 23.19
C LYS A 240 -11.08 22.52 23.27
N ASP A 241 -10.46 22.44 24.45
CA ASP A 241 -9.02 22.67 24.62
C ASP A 241 -8.19 21.66 23.84
N GLU A 242 -8.49 20.36 23.99
CA GLU A 242 -7.79 19.29 23.27
C GLU A 242 -8.01 19.38 21.75
N SER A 243 -9.20 19.79 21.33
CA SER A 243 -9.52 20.07 19.92
C SER A 243 -8.78 21.30 19.39
N ASN A 244 -8.54 22.33 20.20
CA ASN A 244 -7.74 23.48 19.81
C ASN A 244 -6.26 23.10 19.64
N VAL A 245 -5.70 22.30 20.54
CA VAL A 245 -4.35 21.74 20.41
C VAL A 245 -4.23 20.92 19.12
N TYR A 246 -5.23 20.06 18.84
CA TYR A 246 -5.29 19.32 17.57
C TYR A 246 -5.27 20.27 16.36
N ARG A 247 -6.09 21.33 16.40
CA ARG A 247 -6.17 22.34 15.34
C ARG A 247 -4.81 23.02 15.10
N GLU A 248 -4.10 23.43 16.16
CA GLU A 248 -2.78 24.06 16.06
C GLU A 248 -1.72 23.12 15.47
N LYS A 249 -1.69 21.85 15.91
CA LYS A 249 -0.79 20.84 15.34
C LYS A 249 -1.09 20.63 13.86
N ASN A 250 -2.36 20.54 13.50
CA ASN A 250 -2.81 20.37 12.12
C ASN A 250 -2.45 21.58 11.25
N GLU A 251 -2.65 22.81 11.72
CA GLU A 251 -2.29 24.03 10.99
C GLU A 251 -0.80 24.06 10.62
N SER A 252 0.07 23.67 11.55
CA SER A 252 1.50 23.56 11.30
C SER A 252 1.87 22.53 10.22
N ALA A 253 1.06 21.48 10.08
CA ALA A 253 1.22 20.45 9.05
C ALA A 253 0.65 20.90 7.71
N ILE A 254 -0.49 21.61 7.71
CA ILE A 254 -1.16 22.13 6.51
C ILE A 254 -0.25 23.05 5.73
N ALA A 255 0.41 24.01 6.38
CA ALA A 255 1.29 24.97 5.69
C ALA A 255 2.41 24.26 4.91
N LEU A 256 3.02 23.23 5.51
CA LEU A 256 4.08 22.46 4.87
C LEU A 256 3.56 21.53 3.78
N SER A 257 2.40 20.87 4.02
CA SER A 257 1.74 20.00 3.05
C SER A 257 1.32 20.78 1.79
N ALA A 258 0.68 21.94 1.98
CA ALA A 258 0.21 22.79 0.90
C ALA A 258 1.35 23.33 0.02
N ALA A 259 2.55 23.53 0.59
CA ALA A 259 3.72 23.98 -0.15
C ALA A 259 4.37 22.90 -1.03
N PHE A 260 4.12 21.60 -0.78
CA PHE A 260 4.77 20.49 -1.47
C PHE A 260 4.56 20.53 -2.99
N VAL A 261 3.30 20.47 -3.44
CA VAL A 261 2.97 20.41 -4.87
C VAL A 261 3.43 21.68 -5.61
N PRO A 262 3.19 22.92 -5.12
CA PRO A 262 3.68 24.13 -5.77
C PRO A 262 5.20 24.17 -5.94
N VAL A 263 5.98 23.80 -4.90
CA VAL A 263 7.45 23.82 -4.97
C VAL A 263 7.98 22.79 -5.96
N ILE A 264 7.44 21.56 -5.93
CA ILE A 264 7.82 20.53 -6.91
C ILE A 264 7.42 20.95 -8.34
N ARG A 265 6.26 21.59 -8.51
CA ARG A 265 5.83 22.12 -9.81
C ARG A 265 6.81 23.16 -10.35
N MET A 266 7.42 23.99 -9.51
CA MET A 266 8.46 24.93 -9.96
C MET A 266 9.72 24.22 -10.46
N ILE A 267 10.17 23.15 -9.79
CA ILE A 267 11.30 22.33 -10.26
C ILE A 267 10.98 21.71 -11.63
N ILE A 268 9.76 21.18 -11.79
CA ILE A 268 9.27 20.64 -13.06
C ILE A 268 9.21 21.73 -14.14
N ALA A 269 8.72 22.93 -13.81
CA ALA A 269 8.65 24.04 -14.75
C ALA A 269 10.03 24.50 -15.23
N VAL A 270 11.03 24.56 -14.33
CA VAL A 270 12.43 24.82 -14.70
C VAL A 270 12.96 23.75 -15.64
N GLY A 271 12.74 22.47 -15.33
CA GLY A 271 13.13 21.35 -16.19
C GLY A 271 12.49 21.39 -17.57
N PHE A 272 11.18 21.60 -17.61
CA PHE A 272 10.41 21.79 -18.84
C PHE A 272 10.96 22.96 -19.68
N SER A 273 11.26 24.09 -19.03
CA SER A 273 11.79 25.28 -19.71
C SER A 273 13.19 25.04 -20.27
N ALA A 274 14.05 24.32 -19.53
CA ALA A 274 15.37 23.93 -20.00
C ALA A 274 15.30 23.03 -21.24
N ILE A 275 14.40 22.04 -21.25
CA ILE A 275 14.17 21.16 -22.41
C ILE A 275 13.62 21.96 -23.60
N MET A 276 12.65 22.84 -23.35
CA MET A 276 12.04 23.67 -24.39
C MET A 276 13.09 24.57 -25.07
N ILE A 277 13.97 25.20 -24.28
CA ILE A 277 15.07 26.03 -24.82
C ILE A 277 16.11 25.15 -25.51
N GLY A 278 16.59 24.08 -24.87
CA GLY A 278 17.65 23.22 -25.40
C GLY A 278 17.23 22.52 -26.70
N ALA A 279 16.05 21.90 -26.73
CA ALA A 279 15.50 21.27 -27.94
C ALA A 279 15.13 22.32 -28.99
N GLY A 280 14.65 23.51 -28.58
CA GLY A 280 14.30 24.60 -29.49
C GLY A 280 15.53 25.14 -30.23
N LEU A 281 16.66 25.32 -29.54
CA LEU A 281 17.93 25.74 -30.15
C LEU A 281 18.40 24.72 -31.21
N LEU A 282 18.37 23.42 -30.88
CA LEU A 282 18.71 22.36 -31.85
C LEU A 282 17.77 22.35 -33.06
N ALA A 283 16.48 22.67 -32.85
CA ALA A 283 15.54 22.77 -33.96
C ALA A 283 15.86 23.98 -34.85
N THR A 284 16.24 25.13 -34.28
CA THR A 284 16.63 26.31 -35.07
C THR A 284 17.95 26.13 -35.81
N GLU A 285 18.87 25.32 -35.28
CA GLU A 285 20.13 24.95 -35.94
C GLU A 285 19.96 23.85 -37.01
N GLY A 286 18.74 23.34 -37.19
CA GLY A 286 18.44 22.27 -38.16
C GLY A 286 18.87 20.88 -37.72
N ALA A 287 19.39 20.71 -36.50
CA ALA A 287 19.77 19.41 -35.94
C ALA A 287 18.56 18.58 -35.48
N LEU A 288 17.39 19.21 -35.31
CA LEU A 288 16.15 18.57 -34.90
C LEU A 288 14.95 19.05 -35.74
N ASN A 289 14.15 18.12 -36.24
CA ASN A 289 12.91 18.48 -36.95
C ASN A 289 11.86 19.07 -35.96
N VAL A 290 11.10 20.08 -36.39
CA VAL A 290 9.98 20.72 -35.66
C VAL A 290 8.97 19.69 -35.11
N GLY A 291 8.71 18.62 -35.86
CA GLY A 291 7.86 17.51 -35.39
C GLY A 291 8.45 16.82 -34.16
N ALA A 292 9.75 16.48 -34.21
CA ALA A 292 10.46 15.85 -33.10
C ALA A 292 10.60 16.79 -31.89
N TYR A 293 10.82 18.09 -32.11
CA TYR A 293 10.78 19.11 -31.06
C TYR A 293 9.43 19.09 -30.31
N SER A 294 8.32 19.05 -31.07
CA SER A 294 6.98 18.99 -30.48
C SER A 294 6.79 17.73 -29.62
N VAL A 295 7.25 16.56 -30.10
CA VAL A 295 7.22 15.32 -29.30
C VAL A 295 7.99 15.48 -27.99
N LEU A 296 9.22 16.01 -28.03
CA LEU A 296 10.05 16.18 -26.83
C LEU A 296 9.40 17.12 -25.81
N VAL A 297 8.82 18.24 -26.26
CA VAL A 297 8.15 19.19 -25.36
C VAL A 297 6.96 18.53 -24.66
N PHE A 298 6.06 17.87 -25.38
CA PHE A 298 4.89 17.22 -24.76
C PHE A 298 5.26 15.99 -23.92
N MET A 299 6.25 15.20 -24.35
CA MET A 299 6.73 14.04 -23.60
C MET A 299 7.42 14.42 -22.30
N SER A 300 8.11 15.57 -22.25
CA SER A 300 8.73 16.04 -21.01
C SER A 300 7.71 16.25 -19.89
N GLN A 301 6.51 16.74 -20.22
CA GLN A 301 5.42 16.88 -19.25
C GLN A 301 4.96 15.49 -18.76
N ARG A 302 4.76 14.53 -19.69
CA ARG A 302 4.35 13.16 -19.34
C ARG A 302 5.38 12.46 -18.43
N LEU A 303 6.66 12.80 -18.57
CA LEU A 303 7.75 12.26 -17.74
C LEU A 303 7.82 12.89 -16.35
N LEU A 304 7.66 14.22 -16.26
CA LEU A 304 7.91 14.96 -15.02
C LEU A 304 6.69 15.00 -14.08
N TRP A 305 5.47 15.08 -14.61
CA TRP A 305 4.26 15.20 -13.78
C TRP A 305 4.00 14.02 -12.83
N PRO A 306 4.21 12.74 -13.24
CA PRO A 306 4.03 11.60 -12.34
C PRO A 306 4.88 11.66 -11.06
N LEU A 307 6.01 12.38 -11.08
CA LEU A 307 6.87 12.55 -9.90
C LEU A 307 6.16 13.27 -8.75
N THR A 308 5.15 14.10 -9.04
CA THR A 308 4.37 14.80 -8.01
C THR A 308 3.60 13.85 -7.09
N ARG A 309 3.22 12.67 -7.58
CA ARG A 309 2.45 11.65 -6.84
C ARG A 309 3.30 10.48 -6.35
N LEU A 310 4.54 10.37 -6.83
CA LEU A 310 5.43 9.26 -6.48
C LEU A 310 5.63 9.10 -4.97
N GLY A 311 5.68 10.21 -4.22
CA GLY A 311 5.80 10.18 -2.76
C GLY A 311 4.64 9.46 -2.07
N GLU A 312 3.41 9.67 -2.54
CA GLU A 312 2.20 9.02 -2.02
C GLU A 312 2.18 7.53 -2.39
N THR A 313 2.52 7.19 -3.64
CA THR A 313 2.61 5.80 -4.10
C THR A 313 3.67 5.00 -3.32
N LEU A 314 4.84 5.59 -3.07
CA LEU A 314 5.91 4.96 -2.29
C LEU A 314 5.53 4.77 -0.82
N ASP A 315 4.84 5.74 -0.22
CA ASP A 315 4.33 5.65 1.14
C ASP A 315 3.24 4.57 1.26
N GLN A 316 2.33 4.49 0.27
CA GLN A 316 1.34 3.41 0.19
C GLN A 316 2.01 2.03 0.06
N TYR A 317 3.04 1.92 -0.79
CA TYR A 317 3.86 0.72 -0.93
C TYR A 317 4.49 0.32 0.41
N GLN A 318 5.17 1.25 1.10
CA GLN A 318 5.83 0.97 2.38
C GLN A 318 4.83 0.49 3.44
N ARG A 319 3.69 1.17 3.57
CA ARG A 319 2.62 0.76 4.49
C ARG A 319 2.08 -0.64 4.16
N ALA A 320 1.82 -0.91 2.88
CA ALA A 320 1.33 -2.21 2.45
C ALA A 320 2.35 -3.33 2.70
N MET A 321 3.64 -3.07 2.51
CA MET A 321 4.70 -4.05 2.83
C MET A 321 4.80 -4.33 4.33
N ALA A 322 4.64 -3.31 5.18
CA ALA A 322 4.58 -3.50 6.64
C ALA A 322 3.34 -4.31 7.07
N SER A 323 2.17 -4.00 6.51
CA SER A 323 0.93 -4.75 6.74
C SER A 323 1.02 -6.20 6.23
N THR A 324 1.63 -6.40 5.05
CA THR A 324 1.90 -7.73 4.50
C THR A 324 2.74 -8.56 5.48
N ASN A 325 3.80 -7.99 6.04
CA ASN A 325 4.60 -8.71 7.04
C ASN A 325 3.76 -9.10 8.25
N ARG A 326 2.98 -8.20 8.85
CA ARG A 326 2.14 -8.51 10.01
C ARG A 326 1.15 -9.65 9.74
N VAL A 327 0.48 -9.63 8.60
CA VAL A 327 -0.49 -10.68 8.22
C VAL A 327 0.21 -12.02 7.95
N ILE A 328 1.31 -12.00 7.19
CA ILE A 328 2.05 -13.23 6.88
C ILE A 328 2.77 -13.79 8.11
N ASP A 329 3.27 -12.95 9.00
CA ASP A 329 3.87 -13.37 10.26
C ASP A 329 2.80 -13.99 11.19
N LEU A 330 1.59 -13.43 11.23
CA LEU A 330 0.43 -14.05 11.92
C LEU A 330 0.14 -15.45 11.37
N LEU A 331 0.09 -15.62 10.05
CA LEU A 331 -0.13 -16.91 9.39
C LEU A 331 1.01 -17.92 9.59
N GLN A 332 2.17 -17.48 10.08
CA GLN A 332 3.35 -18.30 10.30
C GLN A 332 3.55 -18.66 11.78
N ILE A 333 2.63 -18.26 12.66
CA ILE A 333 2.69 -18.62 14.08
C ILE A 333 2.35 -20.12 14.20
N PRO A 334 3.28 -20.96 14.69
CA PRO A 334 2.96 -22.37 14.87
C PRO A 334 2.03 -22.56 16.08
N PRO A 335 0.95 -23.35 15.96
CA PRO A 335 0.22 -23.81 17.14
C PRO A 335 1.13 -24.70 17.99
N GLN A 336 1.11 -24.52 19.31
CA GLN A 336 1.93 -25.26 20.27
C GLN A 336 1.29 -26.60 20.64
N ILE A 337 -0.04 -26.64 20.78
CA ILE A 337 -0.79 -27.86 21.02
C ILE A 337 -1.10 -28.50 19.67
N THR A 338 -0.50 -29.66 19.41
CA THR A 338 -0.68 -30.41 18.17
C THR A 338 -1.17 -31.81 18.47
N ASP A 339 -2.06 -32.32 17.62
CA ASP A 339 -2.56 -33.67 17.73
C ASP A 339 -1.43 -34.69 17.54
N GLY A 340 -1.43 -35.75 18.37
CA GLY A 340 -0.54 -36.87 18.20
C GLY A 340 -0.90 -37.74 16.98
N PRO A 341 0.00 -38.63 16.53
CA PRO A 341 -0.25 -39.51 15.38
C PRO A 341 -1.35 -40.55 15.63
N GLN A 342 -1.72 -40.78 16.89
CA GLN A 342 -2.67 -41.80 17.29
C GLN A 342 -4.05 -41.20 17.56
N LYS A 343 -5.07 -41.72 16.87
CA LYS A 343 -6.47 -41.43 17.22
C LYS A 343 -6.87 -42.25 18.44
N LEU A 344 -7.29 -41.56 19.49
CA LEU A 344 -7.77 -42.19 20.71
C LEU A 344 -9.23 -42.67 20.54
N PRO A 345 -9.63 -43.81 21.13
CA PRO A 345 -10.98 -44.35 21.02
C PRO A 345 -11.95 -43.56 21.90
N THR A 346 -12.43 -42.41 21.41
CA THR A 346 -13.32 -41.49 22.15
C THR A 346 -14.62 -42.14 22.64
N GLN A 347 -15.08 -43.19 21.97
CA GLN A 347 -16.26 -43.97 22.36
C GLN A 347 -16.10 -44.72 23.70
N GLN A 348 -14.86 -44.91 24.16
CA GLN A 348 -14.56 -45.60 25.42
C GLN A 348 -14.36 -44.64 26.61
N VAL A 349 -14.46 -43.33 26.38
CA VAL A 349 -14.24 -42.31 27.42
C VAL A 349 -15.41 -42.34 28.42
N LYS A 350 -15.09 -42.63 29.69
CA LYS A 350 -16.07 -42.69 30.80
C LYS A 350 -16.16 -41.39 31.61
N GLY A 351 -15.29 -40.41 31.35
CA GLY A 351 -15.26 -39.14 32.08
C GLY A 351 -14.48 -39.17 33.40
N GLU A 352 -13.62 -40.17 33.60
CA GLU A 352 -12.63 -40.15 34.67
C GLU A 352 -11.51 -39.16 34.34
N VAL A 353 -11.09 -38.37 35.33
CA VAL A 353 -10.03 -37.38 35.21
C VAL A 353 -8.94 -37.67 36.22
N VAL A 354 -7.70 -37.77 35.76
CA VAL A 354 -6.52 -37.97 36.62
C VAL A 354 -5.51 -36.87 36.34
N PHE A 355 -5.22 -36.07 37.36
CA PHE A 355 -4.02 -35.24 37.41
C PHE A 355 -2.96 -36.02 38.17
N ASP A 356 -1.82 -36.27 37.54
CA ASP A 356 -0.70 -37.01 38.11
C ASP A 356 0.56 -36.15 38.10
N HIS A 357 0.99 -35.69 39.27
CA HIS A 357 2.18 -34.88 39.50
C HIS A 357 2.29 -33.66 38.57
N VAL A 358 1.16 -32.97 38.34
CA VAL A 358 1.08 -31.89 37.35
C VAL A 358 1.72 -30.61 37.89
N ALA A 359 2.72 -30.11 37.16
CA ALA A 359 3.35 -28.82 37.36
C ALA A 359 3.12 -27.94 36.13
N PHE A 360 2.76 -26.66 36.32
CA PHE A 360 2.44 -25.75 35.22
C PHE A 360 2.84 -24.30 35.52
N ASN A 361 3.33 -23.63 34.50
CA ASN A 361 3.60 -22.19 34.46
C ASN A 361 3.18 -21.62 33.10
N TYR A 362 2.71 -20.37 33.09
CA TYR A 362 2.46 -19.64 31.85
C TYR A 362 3.79 -19.04 31.35
N GLY A 363 4.22 -19.40 30.14
CA GLY A 363 5.46 -18.91 29.53
C GLY A 363 6.69 -19.12 30.43
N ASN A 364 7.47 -18.05 30.64
CA ASN A 364 8.63 -18.05 31.54
C ASN A 364 8.31 -17.54 32.96
N GLY A 365 7.04 -17.48 33.33
CA GLY A 365 6.58 -16.99 34.62
C GLY A 365 6.83 -17.96 35.79
N GLN A 366 6.43 -17.51 36.99
CA GLN A 366 6.41 -18.38 38.18
C GLN A 366 5.45 -19.56 37.99
N ARG A 367 5.79 -20.70 38.58
CA ARG A 367 4.90 -21.87 38.63
C ARG A 367 3.62 -21.51 39.36
N VAL A 368 2.50 -21.81 38.69
CA VAL A 368 1.15 -21.68 39.25
C VAL A 368 0.70 -23.00 39.86
N LEU A 369 1.09 -24.12 39.25
CA LEU A 369 0.92 -25.48 39.79
C LEU A 369 2.30 -26.09 40.02
N HIS A 370 2.52 -26.70 41.19
CA HIS A 370 3.84 -27.22 41.59
C HIS A 370 3.96 -28.74 41.49
N ASP A 371 2.99 -29.46 42.05
CA ASP A 371 2.93 -30.92 42.12
C ASP A 371 1.48 -31.34 42.45
N LEU A 372 0.55 -31.06 41.55
CA LEU A 372 -0.87 -31.29 41.79
C LEU A 372 -1.26 -32.70 41.33
N SER A 373 -1.69 -33.54 42.27
CA SER A 373 -2.24 -34.87 42.00
C SER A 373 -3.64 -35.01 42.59
N PHE A 374 -4.62 -35.39 41.77
CA PHE A 374 -5.97 -35.76 42.20
C PHE A 374 -6.65 -36.65 41.16
N GLN A 375 -7.64 -37.41 41.60
CA GLN A 375 -8.47 -38.25 40.75
C GLN A 375 -9.94 -37.89 40.95
N ALA A 376 -10.67 -37.73 39.86
CA ALA A 376 -12.11 -37.55 39.83
C ALA A 376 -12.75 -38.74 39.13
N ALA A 377 -13.60 -39.49 39.84
CA ALA A 377 -14.31 -40.63 39.27
C ALA A 377 -15.37 -40.17 38.26
N ALA A 378 -15.74 -41.07 37.34
CA ALA A 378 -16.79 -40.81 36.37
C ALA A 378 -18.11 -40.45 37.07
N GLY A 379 -18.65 -39.26 36.77
CA GLY A 379 -19.90 -38.75 37.36
C GLY A 379 -19.74 -38.06 38.72
N GLU A 380 -18.51 -37.92 39.23
CA GLU A 380 -18.22 -37.23 40.49
C GLU A 380 -18.25 -35.70 40.29
N THR A 381 -18.78 -34.98 41.29
CA THR A 381 -18.73 -33.50 41.33
C THR A 381 -17.65 -33.05 42.29
N ILE A 382 -16.57 -32.47 41.78
CA ILE A 382 -15.48 -31.89 42.59
C ILE A 382 -15.59 -30.36 42.61
N ALA A 383 -15.39 -29.77 43.79
CA ALA A 383 -15.32 -28.32 43.98
C ALA A 383 -13.89 -27.85 44.28
N PHE A 384 -13.38 -26.90 43.49
CA PHE A 384 -12.10 -26.24 43.76
C PHE A 384 -12.33 -24.95 44.56
N VAL A 385 -11.86 -24.89 45.80
CA VAL A 385 -12.04 -23.75 46.71
C VAL A 385 -10.69 -23.19 47.16
N GLY A 386 -10.54 -21.87 47.21
CA GLY A 386 -9.31 -21.20 47.64
C GLY A 386 -9.31 -19.71 47.30
N ALA A 387 -8.33 -18.96 47.81
CA ALA A 387 -8.19 -17.53 47.57
C ALA A 387 -8.00 -17.17 46.09
N THR A 388 -8.33 -15.94 45.68
CA THR A 388 -8.05 -15.43 44.32
C THR A 388 -6.56 -15.60 43.99
N GLY A 389 -6.25 -16.13 42.79
CA GLY A 389 -4.87 -16.40 42.38
C GLY A 389 -4.32 -17.78 42.77
N SER A 390 -5.05 -18.61 43.52
CA SER A 390 -4.58 -19.94 43.96
C SER A 390 -4.50 -21.02 42.86
N GLY A 391 -4.58 -20.67 41.57
CA GLY A 391 -4.46 -21.62 40.46
C GLY A 391 -5.73 -22.39 40.05
N LYS A 392 -6.88 -22.17 40.70
CA LYS A 392 -8.15 -22.88 40.39
C LYS A 392 -8.55 -22.80 38.90
N SER A 393 -8.52 -21.60 38.32
CA SER A 393 -8.83 -21.40 36.90
C SER A 393 -7.80 -22.07 35.98
N THR A 394 -6.55 -22.19 36.43
CA THR A 394 -5.49 -22.88 35.67
C THR A 394 -5.76 -24.39 35.60
N VAL A 395 -6.23 -25.01 36.69
CA VAL A 395 -6.63 -26.43 36.68
C VAL A 395 -7.74 -26.66 35.64
N VAL A 396 -8.74 -25.78 35.61
CA VAL A 396 -9.84 -25.86 34.64
C VAL A 396 -9.37 -25.66 33.20
N LYS A 397 -8.36 -24.80 32.95
CA LYS A 397 -7.82 -24.57 31.61
C LYS A 397 -6.93 -25.71 31.08
N LEU A 398 -6.42 -26.57 31.96
CA LEU A 398 -5.62 -27.74 31.58
C LEU A 398 -6.47 -28.97 31.23
N LEU A 399 -7.74 -28.96 31.63
CA LEU A 399 -8.78 -29.91 31.22
C LEU A 399 -9.36 -29.50 29.86
#